data_AF-A0A966VY54-F1
#
_entry.id   AF-A0A966VY54-F1
#
_cell.length_a   1.000
_cell.length_b   1.000
_cell.length_c   1.000
_cell.angle_alpha   90.00
_cell.angle_beta   90.00
_cell.angle_gamma   90.00
#
_symmetry.space_group_name_H-M   'P 1'
#
loop_
_entity.id
_entity.type
_entity.pdbx_description
1 polymer ?
#
loop_
_entity_poly.entity_id
_entity_poly.type
_entity_poly.pdbx_seq_one_letter_code
_entity_poly.pdbx_strand_id
1 'polypeptide(L)'
;MSFITTWQLLDRYIGTNSGFHLCAADKGLPWNYDWILVNGGGMTTNQMPCPNSYYYPTQYYWDDNSPNTLRKRRTPEVGFPSQKVMMTCYASPDASPLGAKIIAHGKEGVPLNFADGHSAYTLYNNINQTSPFGPYNFDWTVGGLATGKDLT
;
A
#
# COMPACT_ATOMS: atom_id res chain seq x y z
N MET A 1 -11.34 -3.43 12.55
CA MET A 1 -11.09 -2.89 11.19
C MET A 1 -9.64 -3.10 10.87
N SER A 2 -9.38 -3.85 9.80
CA SER A 2 -8.06 -4.38 9.46
C SER A 2 -7.03 -3.33 9.06
N PHE A 3 -7.46 -2.22 8.45
CA PHE A 3 -6.61 -1.06 8.16
C PHE A 3 -5.96 -0.47 9.43
N ILE A 4 -6.75 -0.27 10.50
CA ILE A 4 -6.22 0.20 11.80
C ILE A 4 -5.17 -0.77 12.35
N THR A 5 -5.47 -2.06 12.31
CA THR A 5 -4.60 -3.09 12.90
C THR A 5 -3.22 -3.07 12.25
N THR A 6 -3.15 -2.84 10.94
CA THR A 6 -1.86 -2.69 10.23
C THR A 6 -1.05 -1.52 10.79
N TRP A 7 -1.66 -0.36 11.03
CA TRP A 7 -0.94 0.81 11.56
C TRP A 7 -0.49 0.65 13.01
N GLN A 8 -1.34 0.05 13.86
CA GLN A 8 -0.97 -0.26 15.24
C GLN A 8 0.18 -1.26 15.32
N LEU A 9 0.26 -2.21 14.39
CA LEU A 9 1.37 -3.17 14.30
C LEU A 9 2.65 -2.51 13.80
N LEU A 10 2.56 -1.66 12.77
CA LEU A 10 3.71 -0.97 12.21
C LEU A 10 4.32 0.05 13.17
N ASP A 11 3.52 0.68 14.04
CA ASP A 11 3.98 1.73 14.97
C ASP A 11 5.25 1.35 15.74
N ARG A 12 5.29 0.11 16.24
CA ARG A 12 6.45 -0.42 16.98
C ARG A 12 7.74 -0.53 16.16
N TYR A 13 7.64 -0.58 14.84
CA TYR A 13 8.77 -0.68 13.90
C TYR A 13 9.12 0.67 13.25
N ILE A 14 8.23 1.65 13.32
CA ILE A 14 8.46 3.00 12.77
C ILE A 14 9.48 3.76 13.62
N GLY A 15 9.46 3.58 14.94
CA GLY A 15 10.44 4.20 15.85
C GLY A 15 11.89 3.85 15.56
N THR A 16 12.15 2.77 14.81
CA THR A 16 13.51 2.36 14.40
C THR A 16 13.85 2.72 12.95
N ASN A 17 12.90 3.18 12.13
CA ASN A 17 13.11 3.50 10.71
C ASN A 17 12.24 4.69 10.21
N SER A 18 12.27 5.80 10.93
CA SER A 18 11.39 6.96 10.74
C SER A 18 11.47 7.65 9.37
N GLY A 19 12.50 7.38 8.55
CA GLY A 19 12.68 8.00 7.23
C GLY A 19 11.87 7.36 6.10
N PHE A 20 11.45 6.10 6.23
CA PHE A 20 10.81 5.37 5.13
C PHE A 20 9.32 5.73 4.94
N HIS A 21 8.68 6.28 5.96
CA HIS A 21 7.21 6.38 6.00
C HIS A 21 6.68 7.63 5.30
N LEU A 22 7.48 8.70 5.21
CA LEU A 22 7.05 9.95 4.58
C LEU A 22 7.86 10.21 3.32
N CYS A 23 7.16 10.33 2.19
CA CYS A 23 7.80 10.72 0.94
C CYS A 23 8.03 12.23 0.91
N ALA A 24 9.23 12.69 0.53
CA ALA A 24 9.52 14.12 0.38
C ALA A 24 8.69 14.82 -0.71
N ALA A 25 8.10 14.04 -1.63
CA ALA A 25 7.20 14.52 -2.64
C ALA A 25 5.81 14.86 -2.09
N ASP A 26 5.44 14.37 -0.90
CA ASP A 26 4.14 14.64 -0.29
C ASP A 26 4.07 16.10 0.17
N LYS A 27 3.15 16.88 -0.42
CA LYS A 27 2.92 18.30 -0.11
C LYS A 27 1.61 18.57 0.64
N GLY A 28 0.76 17.55 0.77
CA GLY A 28 -0.49 17.60 1.51
C GLY A 28 -0.43 16.82 2.82
N LEU A 29 -1.60 16.35 3.25
CA LEU A 29 -1.64 15.30 4.26
C LEU A 29 -1.05 13.99 3.69
N PRO A 30 -0.36 13.22 4.53
CA PRO A 30 0.10 11.89 4.17
C PRO A 30 -1.07 10.99 3.78
N TRP A 31 -0.83 10.06 2.85
CA TRP A 31 -1.87 9.20 2.29
C TRP A 31 -2.75 8.53 3.35
N ASN A 32 -2.16 7.98 4.43
CA ASN A 32 -2.92 7.29 5.46
C ASN A 32 -3.87 8.22 6.25
N TYR A 33 -3.56 9.51 6.37
CA TYR A 33 -4.42 10.50 7.02
C TYR A 33 -5.58 10.87 6.10
N ASP A 34 -5.29 11.14 4.83
CA ASP A 34 -6.33 11.43 3.84
C ASP A 34 -7.30 10.26 3.65
N TRP A 35 -6.79 9.03 3.67
CA TRP A 35 -7.62 7.83 3.60
C TRP A 35 -8.63 7.75 4.76
N ILE A 36 -8.20 8.05 5.99
CA ILE A 36 -9.07 8.04 7.18
C ILE A 36 -10.11 9.17 7.13
N LEU A 37 -9.72 10.37 6.67
CA LEU A 37 -10.65 11.49 6.55
C LEU A 37 -11.80 11.19 5.58
N VAL A 38 -11.51 10.48 4.48
CA VAL A 38 -12.49 10.18 3.44
C VAL A 38 -13.32 8.93 3.74
N ASN A 39 -12.66 7.83 4.13
CA ASN A 39 -13.32 6.53 4.24
C ASN A 39 -13.83 6.23 5.66
N GLY A 40 -13.39 7.01 6.64
CA GLY A 40 -13.46 6.60 8.03
C GLY A 40 -12.65 5.32 8.26
N GLY A 41 -12.69 4.80 9.48
CA GLY A 41 -11.94 3.58 9.75
C GLY A 41 -11.90 3.15 11.19
N GLY A 42 -12.60 3.85 12.11
CA GLY A 42 -12.60 3.57 13.55
C GLY A 42 -11.49 4.28 14.34
N MET A 43 -10.68 5.11 13.69
CA MET A 43 -9.74 6.05 14.31
C MET A 43 -9.85 7.41 13.61
N THR A 44 -9.56 8.48 14.35
CA THR A 44 -9.38 9.83 13.82
C THR A 44 -7.92 10.05 13.42
N THR A 45 -7.64 11.10 12.64
CA THR A 45 -6.27 11.51 12.30
C THR A 45 -5.39 11.78 13.53
N ASN A 46 -5.99 12.27 14.63
CA ASN A 46 -5.29 12.52 15.89
C ASN A 46 -4.92 11.23 16.65
N GLN A 47 -5.55 10.10 16.30
CA GLN A 47 -5.28 8.80 16.90
C GLN A 47 -4.27 7.97 16.07
N MET A 48 -3.83 8.51 14.93
CA MET A 48 -2.85 7.82 14.09
C MET A 48 -1.46 7.84 14.71
N PRO A 49 -0.76 6.69 14.75
CA PRO A 49 0.55 6.59 15.39
C PRO A 49 1.63 7.38 14.65
N CYS A 50 1.53 7.42 13.31
CA CYS A 50 2.47 8.16 12.48
C CYS A 50 1.86 8.54 11.12
N PRO A 51 2.40 9.59 10.50
CA PRO A 51 2.15 9.89 9.10
C PRO A 51 2.84 8.88 8.17
N ASN A 52 2.13 8.44 7.11
CA ASN A 52 2.69 7.49 6.13
C ASN A 52 2.14 7.73 4.70
N SER A 53 3.04 7.95 3.74
CA SER A 53 2.77 8.10 2.30
C SER A 53 2.69 6.77 1.55
N TYR A 54 3.12 5.67 2.16
CA TYR A 54 3.19 4.33 1.59
C TYR A 54 2.07 3.43 2.11
N TYR A 55 1.51 2.66 1.19
CA TYR A 55 0.44 1.71 1.47
C TYR A 55 0.95 0.27 1.46
N TYR A 56 0.55 -0.48 2.48
CA TYR A 56 0.76 -1.92 2.61
C TYR A 56 -0.51 -2.65 2.14
N PRO A 57 -0.48 -3.43 1.03
CA PRO A 57 -1.67 -4.07 0.49
C PRO A 57 -2.35 -5.04 1.47
N THR A 58 -3.68 -5.09 1.42
CA THR A 58 -4.56 -5.92 2.25
C THR A 58 -4.23 -7.41 2.24
N GLN A 59 -3.72 -7.94 1.13
CA GLN A 59 -3.38 -9.37 0.98
C GLN A 59 -2.37 -9.86 2.03
N TYR A 60 -1.54 -8.96 2.56
CA TYR A 60 -0.55 -9.29 3.58
C TYR A 60 -1.13 -9.39 4.99
N TYR A 61 -2.38 -9.01 5.20
CA TYR A 61 -3.04 -9.08 6.52
C TYR A 61 -4.47 -9.61 6.47
N TRP A 62 -5.07 -9.83 5.30
CA TRP A 62 -6.34 -10.54 5.14
C TRP A 62 -6.12 -12.00 4.79
N ASP A 63 -7.16 -12.82 4.97
CA ASP A 63 -7.26 -14.14 4.37
C ASP A 63 -7.71 -14.03 2.90
N ASP A 64 -7.00 -14.71 2.00
CA ASP A 64 -7.28 -14.66 0.55
C ASP A 64 -8.69 -15.17 0.20
N ASN A 65 -9.23 -16.09 1.02
CA ASN A 65 -10.55 -16.70 0.80
C ASN A 65 -11.65 -16.03 1.63
N SER A 66 -11.29 -15.17 2.58
CA SER A 66 -12.24 -14.47 3.46
C SER A 66 -11.85 -13.00 3.64
N PRO A 67 -12.19 -12.13 2.67
CA PRO A 67 -11.93 -10.70 2.75
C PRO A 67 -12.43 -10.11 4.08
N ASN A 68 -11.67 -9.18 4.66
CA ASN A 68 -11.88 -8.61 6.01
C ASN A 68 -11.56 -9.54 7.20
N THR A 69 -11.22 -10.81 6.98
CA THR A 69 -10.74 -11.69 8.06
C THR A 69 -9.23 -11.53 8.20
N LEU A 70 -8.75 -11.17 9.40
CA LEU A 70 -7.32 -11.02 9.64
C LEU A 70 -6.61 -12.38 9.65
N ARG A 71 -5.49 -12.49 8.95
CA ARG A 71 -4.63 -13.67 8.96
C ARG A 71 -3.16 -13.26 9.11
N LYS A 72 -2.44 -13.96 10.00
CA LYS A 72 -0.99 -13.83 10.09
C LYS A 72 -0.36 -14.42 8.82
N ARG A 73 0.37 -13.58 8.07
CA ARG A 73 1.12 -14.01 6.89
C ARG A 73 2.60 -14.24 7.20
N ARG A 74 3.25 -15.08 6.40
CA ARG A 74 4.70 -15.34 6.47
C ARG A 74 5.32 -15.22 5.08
N THR A 75 6.59 -14.83 5.01
CA THR A 75 7.33 -14.68 3.75
C THR A 75 7.25 -15.90 2.82
N PRO A 76 7.33 -17.16 3.28
CA PRO A 76 7.22 -18.33 2.41
C PRO A 76 5.84 -18.51 1.74
N GLU A 77 4.82 -17.77 2.15
CA GLU A 77 3.49 -17.80 1.52
C GLU A 77 3.42 -16.91 0.26
N VAL A 78 4.48 -16.17 -0.05
CA VAL A 78 4.56 -15.32 -1.25
C VAL A 78 5.17 -16.12 -2.41
N GLY A 79 4.35 -16.48 -3.39
CA GLY A 79 4.79 -17.35 -4.49
C GLY A 79 5.76 -16.67 -5.47
N PHE A 80 5.56 -15.39 -5.77
CA PHE A 80 6.34 -14.63 -6.74
C PHE A 80 6.92 -13.35 -6.10
N PRO A 81 7.86 -13.46 -5.15
CA PRO A 81 8.21 -12.34 -4.29
C PRO A 81 8.85 -11.16 -5.05
N SER A 82 9.57 -11.41 -6.14
CA SER A 82 10.11 -10.36 -7.02
C SER A 82 9.08 -9.71 -7.96
N GLN A 83 7.87 -10.25 -8.02
CA GLN A 83 6.76 -9.73 -8.83
C GLN A 83 5.54 -9.39 -7.97
N LYS A 84 5.72 -9.35 -6.64
CA LYS A 84 4.67 -9.09 -5.66
C LYS A 84 4.97 -7.80 -4.91
N VAL A 85 4.09 -6.82 -5.03
CA VAL A 85 4.25 -5.49 -4.44
C VAL A 85 3.92 -5.56 -2.96
N MET A 86 4.90 -5.20 -2.13
CA MET A 86 4.76 -5.12 -0.69
C MET A 86 4.38 -3.72 -0.23
N MET A 87 4.90 -2.67 -0.87
CA MET A 87 4.58 -1.28 -0.51
C MET A 87 4.49 -0.41 -1.76
N THR A 88 3.46 0.43 -1.83
CA THR A 88 3.26 1.41 -2.90
C THR A 88 3.25 2.82 -2.33
N CYS A 89 3.97 3.75 -2.94
CA CYS A 89 3.92 5.15 -2.53
C CYS A 89 2.76 5.89 -3.21
N TYR A 90 1.91 6.52 -2.42
CA TYR A 90 0.78 7.36 -2.87
C TYR A 90 0.97 8.83 -2.50
N ALA A 91 2.22 9.28 -2.37
CA ALA A 91 2.54 10.68 -2.12
C ALA A 91 1.94 11.59 -3.19
N SER A 92 1.43 12.75 -2.77
CA SER A 92 0.87 13.75 -3.69
C SER A 92 1.77 14.98 -3.78
N PRO A 93 2.08 15.49 -4.99
CA PRO A 93 2.86 16.71 -5.16
C PRO A 93 2.07 17.98 -4.78
N ASP A 94 0.80 17.84 -4.38
CA ASP A 94 -0.07 18.93 -3.95
C ASP A 94 -0.93 18.53 -2.72
N ALA A 95 -1.70 19.50 -2.22
CA ALA A 95 -2.62 19.33 -1.10
C ALA A 95 -4.05 18.94 -1.54
N SER A 96 -4.23 18.38 -2.74
CA SER A 96 -5.54 17.96 -3.22
C SER A 96 -6.11 16.83 -2.34
N PRO A 97 -7.45 16.77 -2.14
CA PRO A 97 -8.08 15.70 -1.38
C PRO A 97 -7.94 14.36 -2.09
N LEU A 98 -8.04 13.24 -1.36
CA LEU A 98 -7.76 11.88 -1.85
C LEU A 98 -8.36 11.56 -3.23
N GLY A 99 -9.63 11.92 -3.49
CA GLY A 99 -10.31 11.64 -4.76
C GLY A 99 -9.80 12.45 -5.96
N ALA A 100 -9.02 13.52 -5.72
CA ALA A 100 -8.42 14.37 -6.74
C ALA A 100 -6.88 14.36 -6.70
N LYS A 101 -6.26 13.57 -5.81
CA LYS A 101 -4.81 13.48 -5.71
C LYS A 101 -4.22 12.87 -6.98
N ILE A 102 -3.14 13.48 -7.44
CA ILE A 102 -2.24 12.88 -8.41
C ILE A 102 -1.07 12.24 -7.67
N ILE A 103 -0.68 11.03 -8.05
CA ILE A 103 0.49 10.40 -7.45
C ILE A 103 1.73 11.12 -8.00
N ALA A 104 2.65 11.51 -7.12
CA ALA A 104 3.85 12.28 -7.47
C ALA A 104 4.83 11.55 -8.41
N HIS A 105 4.60 10.27 -8.70
CA HIS A 105 5.60 9.36 -9.24
C HIS A 105 5.66 9.21 -10.77
N GLY A 106 5.10 10.19 -11.48
CA GLY A 106 5.20 10.29 -12.94
C GLY A 106 3.99 9.67 -13.65
N LYS A 107 3.82 10.04 -14.92
CA LYS A 107 2.63 9.65 -15.70
C LYS A 107 2.73 8.25 -16.32
N GLU A 108 3.92 7.66 -16.28
CA GLU A 108 4.27 6.45 -17.03
C GLU A 108 4.53 5.24 -16.13
N GLY A 109 4.66 5.44 -14.83
CA GLY A 109 5.06 4.39 -13.90
C GLY A 109 5.05 4.81 -12.44
N VAL A 110 5.45 3.90 -11.57
CA VAL A 110 5.43 4.07 -10.12
C VAL A 110 6.62 3.34 -9.47
N PRO A 111 7.28 3.91 -8.46
CA PRO A 111 8.27 3.20 -7.65
C PRO A 111 7.54 2.21 -6.73
N LEU A 112 7.95 0.95 -6.78
CA LEU A 112 7.38 -0.14 -6.02
C LEU A 112 8.46 -0.80 -5.18
N ASN A 113 8.08 -1.27 -3.98
CA ASN A 113 8.88 -2.20 -3.19
C ASN A 113 8.25 -3.58 -3.29
N PHE A 114 9.10 -4.58 -3.51
CA PHE A 114 8.68 -5.96 -3.74
C PHE A 114 8.90 -6.83 -2.49
N ALA A 115 8.25 -7.98 -2.46
CA ALA A 115 8.23 -8.85 -1.29
C ALA A 115 9.54 -9.57 -1.01
N ASP A 116 10.44 -9.65 -2.00
CA ASP A 116 11.83 -10.10 -1.81
C ASP A 116 12.76 -8.97 -1.27
N GLY A 117 12.24 -7.77 -1.08
CA GLY A 117 12.95 -6.62 -0.52
C GLY A 117 13.63 -5.71 -1.52
N HIS A 118 13.54 -5.98 -2.84
CA HIS A 118 14.05 -5.03 -3.83
C HIS A 118 13.04 -3.90 -4.12
N SER A 119 13.53 -2.83 -4.75
CA SER A 119 12.71 -1.73 -5.23
C SER A 119 12.96 -1.51 -6.71
N ALA A 120 11.92 -1.16 -7.48
CA ALA A 120 12.06 -0.81 -8.89
C ALA A 120 11.07 0.26 -9.33
N TYR A 121 11.47 1.09 -10.30
CA TYR A 121 10.53 1.92 -11.04
C TYR A 121 9.83 1.06 -12.08
N THR A 122 8.52 0.87 -11.93
CA THR A 122 7.75 -0.04 -12.77
C THR A 122 6.84 0.76 -13.69
N LEU A 123 6.96 0.52 -14.99
CA LEU A 123 6.07 1.12 -15.97
C LEU A 123 4.65 0.60 -15.79
N TYR A 124 3.70 1.49 -16.00
CA TYR A 124 2.28 1.25 -15.86
C TYR A 124 1.74 0.13 -16.75
N ASN A 125 2.35 -0.12 -17.90
CA ASN A 125 2.03 -1.22 -18.81
C ASN A 125 2.55 -2.58 -18.33
N ASN A 126 3.43 -2.61 -17.33
CA ASN A 126 4.00 -3.84 -16.77
C ASN A 126 3.26 -4.30 -15.50
N ILE A 127 2.18 -3.61 -15.12
CA ILE A 127 1.40 -3.91 -13.92
C ILE A 127 0.13 -4.65 -14.34
N ASN A 128 -0.12 -5.79 -13.70
CA ASN A 128 -1.32 -6.58 -13.95
C ASN A 128 -2.57 -5.77 -13.64
N GLN A 129 -3.55 -5.85 -14.53
CA GLN A 129 -4.86 -5.25 -14.30
C GLN A 129 -5.68 -6.15 -13.39
N THR A 130 -6.16 -5.63 -12.26
CA THR A 130 -7.06 -6.35 -11.36
C THR A 130 -8.49 -5.95 -11.68
N SER A 131 -9.26 -6.86 -12.29
CA SER A 131 -10.68 -6.61 -12.59
C SER A 131 -11.54 -6.94 -11.36
N PRO A 132 -12.53 -6.10 -10.98
CA PRO A 132 -12.99 -4.86 -11.62
C PRO A 132 -12.31 -3.57 -11.10
N PHE A 133 -11.29 -3.67 -10.27
CA PHE A 133 -10.73 -2.55 -9.51
C PHE A 133 -9.77 -1.65 -10.29
N GLY A 134 -9.38 -2.04 -11.49
CA GLY A 134 -8.55 -1.28 -12.42
C GLY A 134 -7.05 -1.55 -12.28
N PRO A 135 -6.21 -0.83 -13.04
CA PRO A 135 -4.76 -0.93 -12.91
C PRO A 135 -4.28 -0.31 -11.57
N TYR A 136 -3.11 -0.72 -11.09
CA TYR A 136 -2.44 -0.18 -9.88
C TYR A 136 -3.17 -0.45 -8.56
N ASN A 137 -4.07 -1.42 -8.55
CA ASN A 137 -4.69 -1.91 -7.33
C ASN A 137 -4.10 -3.27 -6.92
N PHE A 138 -3.18 -3.21 -5.96
CA PHE A 138 -2.45 -4.36 -5.42
C PHE A 138 -3.18 -5.08 -4.28
N ASP A 139 -4.35 -4.59 -3.85
CA ASP A 139 -5.18 -5.28 -2.86
C ASP A 139 -5.85 -6.52 -3.44
N TRP A 140 -6.14 -6.49 -4.73
CA TRP A 140 -6.99 -7.46 -5.40
C TRP A 140 -6.26 -8.26 -6.48
N THR A 141 -4.96 -8.51 -6.30
CA THR A 141 -4.19 -9.36 -7.20
C THR A 141 -4.90 -10.70 -7.41
N VAL A 142 -5.20 -11.02 -8.66
CA VAL A 142 -5.77 -12.32 -9.03
C VAL A 142 -4.80 -13.43 -8.61
N GLY A 143 -5.31 -14.45 -7.91
CA GLY A 143 -4.50 -15.53 -7.35
C GLY A 143 -3.87 -15.22 -5.97
N GLY A 144 -4.16 -14.05 -5.40
CA GLY A 144 -3.77 -13.67 -4.04
C GLY A 144 -2.26 -13.63 -3.82
N LEU A 145 -1.82 -13.91 -2.59
CA LEU A 145 -0.41 -13.88 -2.21
C LEU A 145 0.39 -15.09 -2.74
N ALA A 146 -0.24 -16.26 -2.74
CA ALA A 146 0.43 -17.53 -3.03
C ALA A 146 0.65 -17.78 -4.53
N THR A 147 -0.26 -17.33 -5.38
CA THR A 147 -0.23 -17.64 -6.82
C THR A 147 -0.37 -16.41 -7.72
N GLY A 148 -0.67 -15.24 -7.15
CA GLY A 148 -0.84 -14.01 -7.89
C GLY A 148 0.46 -13.24 -8.11
N LYS A 149 0.56 -12.57 -9.25
CA LYS A 149 1.62 -11.63 -9.60
C LYS A 149 1.03 -10.23 -9.75
N ASP A 150 1.75 -9.22 -9.29
CA ASP A 150 1.38 -7.83 -9.54
C ASP A 150 1.98 -7.29 -10.84
N LEU A 151 3.04 -7.95 -11.35
CA LEU A 151 3.67 -7.63 -12.63
C LEU A 151 3.32 -8.64 -13.72
N THR A 152 3.25 -8.15 -14.97
CA THR A 152 3.12 -8.93 -16.21
C THR A 152 4.47 -9.47 -16.67
#